data_AF-A0A3B6RB47-F1
#
_entry.id   AF-A0A3B6RB47-F1
#
_cell.length_a   1.000
_cell.length_b   1.000
_cell.length_c   1.000
_cell.angle_alpha   90.00
_cell.angle_beta   90.00
_cell.angle_gamma   90.00
#
_symmetry.space_group_name_H-M   'P 1'
#
loop_
_entity.id
_entity.type
_entity.pdbx_description
1 polymer ?
#
loop_
_entity_poly.entity_id
_entity_poly.type
_entity_poly.pdbx_seq_one_letter_code
_entity_poly.pdbx_strand_id
1 'polypeptide(L)'
;MDYHRRIYSFELAPQLGLQEIITEWSPHSIRTPYQTSWLVVCGDMLLMVDHWSKRIKDGGILKKVCTLHLDMSSKPAKWVVKKKLGSWAAFAGCDRKNMPLSNMNPERWGGRSNSLYYAESSPPWRVHELDSAHDPWGASIRQCVIYWGHYMKPLWVYPSMLYSDGASDHRVER
;
A
#
# COMPACT_ATOMS: atom_id res chain seq x y z
N MET A 1 8.54 -3.02 -5.55
CA MET A 1 7.61 -2.69 -6.65
C MET A 1 8.36 -1.86 -7.68
N ASP A 2 8.36 -2.26 -8.96
CA ASP A 2 8.99 -1.48 -10.04
C ASP A 2 8.06 -0.38 -10.61
N TYR A 3 8.51 0.28 -11.68
CA TYR A 3 7.73 1.30 -12.39
C TYR A 3 6.40 0.75 -12.97
N HIS A 4 6.41 -0.50 -13.41
CA HIS A 4 5.25 -1.20 -13.98
C HIS A 4 4.35 -1.84 -12.91
N ARG A 5 4.64 -1.59 -11.63
CA ARG A 5 3.97 -2.17 -10.47
C ARG A 5 4.09 -3.67 -10.34
N ARG A 6 5.13 -4.25 -10.92
CA ARG A 6 5.52 -5.63 -10.65
C ARG A 6 6.12 -5.70 -9.24
N ILE A 7 5.78 -6.76 -8.52
CA ILE A 7 6.33 -7.03 -7.20
C ILE A 7 7.32 -8.17 -7.33
N TYR A 8 8.38 -8.08 -6.54
CA TYR A 8 9.42 -9.06 -6.50
C TYR A 8 9.57 -9.53 -5.05
N SER A 9 9.71 -10.83 -4.88
CA SER A 9 10.31 -11.41 -3.68
C SER A 9 11.83 -11.30 -3.81
N PHE A 10 12.49 -11.00 -2.70
CA PHE A 10 13.93 -10.80 -2.65
C PHE A 10 14.49 -11.65 -1.51
N GLU A 11 15.43 -12.52 -1.86
CA GLU A 11 16.10 -13.43 -0.94
C GLU A 11 17.57 -13.01 -0.83
N LEU A 12 18.04 -12.78 0.40
CA LEU A 12 19.41 -12.35 0.67
C LEU A 12 20.38 -13.52 0.87
N ALA A 13 19.87 -14.66 1.34
CA ALA A 13 20.67 -15.85 1.66
C ALA A 13 19.83 -17.12 1.42
N PRO A 14 20.45 -18.26 1.06
CA PRO A 14 21.89 -18.51 0.91
C PRO A 14 22.51 -17.96 -0.38
N GLN A 15 21.67 -17.63 -1.38
CA GLN A 15 22.10 -16.95 -2.60
C GLN A 15 21.16 -15.77 -2.86
N LEU A 16 21.69 -14.72 -3.48
CA LEU A 16 20.90 -13.54 -3.85
C LEU A 16 19.84 -13.95 -4.89
N GLY A 17 18.58 -13.94 -4.47
CA GLY A 17 17.43 -14.27 -5.30
C GLY A 17 16.52 -13.06 -5.51
N LEU A 18 16.07 -12.86 -6.74
CA LEU A 18 15.02 -11.89 -7.07
C LEU A 18 14.01 -12.57 -8.00
N GLN A 19 12.80 -12.82 -7.51
CA GLN A 19 11.76 -13.48 -8.28
C GLN A 19 10.52 -12.60 -8.36
N GLU A 20 10.04 -12.36 -9.59
CA GLU A 20 8.77 -11.68 -9.80
C GLU A 20 7.61 -12.52 -9.25
N ILE A 21 6.76 -11.88 -8.44
CA ILE A 21 5.48 -12.46 -8.03
C ILE A 21 4.50 -12.14 -9.14
N ILE A 22 4.09 -13.16 -9.90
CA ILE A 22 3.11 -13.00 -10.98
C ILE A 22 1.77 -12.64 -10.36
N THR A 23 1.27 -11.44 -10.68
CA THR A 23 0.00 -10.94 -10.15
C THR A 23 -1.03 -10.69 -11.25
N GLU A 24 -2.25 -11.17 -11.03
CA GLU A 24 -3.44 -10.74 -11.75
C GLU A 24 -4.07 -9.53 -11.06
N TRP A 25 -4.47 -8.55 -11.86
CA TRP A 25 -5.04 -7.31 -11.37
C TRP A 25 -6.55 -7.43 -11.21
N SER A 26 -7.08 -6.90 -10.10
CA SER A 26 -8.53 -6.78 -9.94
C SER A 26 -9.11 -5.92 -11.09
N PRO A 27 -10.30 -6.25 -11.64
CA PRO A 27 -10.99 -5.42 -12.63
C PRO A 27 -11.26 -3.99 -12.15
N HIS A 28 -11.29 -3.79 -10.83
CA HIS A 28 -11.51 -2.51 -10.18
C HIS A 28 -10.21 -1.69 -10.02
N SER A 29 -9.06 -2.24 -10.39
CA SER A 29 -7.79 -1.52 -10.38
C SER A 29 -7.70 -0.62 -11.62
N ILE A 30 -7.81 0.68 -11.39
CA ILE A 30 -7.70 1.67 -12.45
C ILE A 30 -6.20 1.90 -12.68
N ARG A 31 -5.72 1.72 -13.91
CA ARG A 31 -4.38 2.14 -14.34
C ARG A 31 -4.48 3.51 -14.98
N THR A 32 -4.06 4.56 -14.27
CA THR A 32 -3.93 5.91 -14.83
C THR A 32 -2.48 6.38 -14.77
N PRO A 33 -2.04 7.25 -15.69
CA PRO A 33 -0.70 7.83 -15.64
C PRO A 33 -0.46 8.72 -14.41
N TYR A 34 -1.52 9.10 -13.67
CA TYR A 34 -1.49 10.00 -12.52
C TYR A 34 -1.68 9.27 -11.19
N GLN A 35 -1.08 8.08 -11.07
CA GLN A 35 -1.29 7.22 -9.92
C GLN A 35 0.01 6.93 -9.19
N THR A 36 -0.02 7.20 -7.89
CA THR A 36 1.04 6.87 -6.95
C THR A 36 0.59 5.68 -6.13
N SER A 37 1.46 4.66 -6.06
CA SER A 37 1.19 3.40 -5.36
C SER A 37 2.24 3.19 -4.29
N TRP A 38 1.82 2.73 -3.12
CA TRP A 38 2.70 2.39 -2.01
C TRP A 38 2.48 0.93 -1.61
N LEU A 39 3.55 0.22 -1.24
CA LEU A 39 3.43 -1.05 -0.56
C LEU A 39 3.49 -0.82 0.94
N VAL A 40 2.56 -1.43 1.67
CA VAL A 40 2.46 -1.31 3.11
C VAL A 40 2.29 -2.70 3.68
N VAL A 41 3.18 -3.10 4.57
CA VAL A 41 2.95 -4.30 5.38
C VAL A 41 2.00 -3.94 6.50
N CYS A 42 0.94 -4.72 6.67
CA CYS A 42 -0.11 -4.51 7.65
C CYS A 42 -0.51 -5.84 8.28
N GLY A 43 0.08 -6.15 9.43
CA GLY A 43 0.01 -7.50 10.02
C GLY A 43 0.60 -8.54 9.07
N ASP A 44 -0.19 -9.58 8.77
CA ASP A 44 0.10 -10.66 7.83
C ASP A 44 -0.18 -10.28 6.36
N MET A 45 -0.73 -9.09 6.11
CA MET A 45 -1.12 -8.65 4.77
C MET A 45 -0.06 -7.75 4.15
N LEU A 46 0.23 -8.00 2.87
CA LEU A 46 0.88 -7.01 2.01
C LEU A 46 -0.20 -6.18 1.29
N LEU A 47 -0.26 -4.89 1.59
CA LEU A 47 -1.21 -3.96 1.00
C LEU A 47 -0.55 -3.12 -0.09
N MET A 48 -1.31 -2.82 -1.14
CA MET A 48 -1.04 -1.73 -2.06
C MET A 48 -2.03 -0.59 -1.78
N VAL A 49 -1.52 0.58 -1.42
CA VAL A 49 -2.31 1.81 -1.33
C VAL A 49 -2.12 2.57 -2.63
N ASP A 50 -3.18 2.73 -3.38
CA ASP A 50 -3.21 3.36 -4.69
C ASP A 50 -3.93 4.69 -4.59
N HIS A 51 -3.20 5.79 -4.75
CA HIS A 51 -3.76 7.12 -4.91
C HIS A 51 -3.71 7.52 -6.38
N TRP A 52 -4.86 7.65 -7.02
CA TRP A 52 -4.94 8.15 -8.39
C TRP A 52 -5.69 9.47 -8.46
N SER A 53 -5.35 10.25 -9.48
CA SER A 53 -5.96 11.53 -9.76
C SER A 53 -6.41 11.58 -11.22
N LYS A 54 -7.56 12.19 -11.51
CA LYS A 54 -8.03 12.42 -12.88
C LYS A 54 -8.57 13.82 -13.00
N ARG A 55 -8.15 14.52 -14.05
CA ARG A 55 -8.78 15.78 -14.44
C ARG A 55 -10.19 15.50 -14.95
N ILE A 56 -11.17 16.21 -14.40
CA ILE A 56 -12.55 16.18 -14.88
C ILE A 56 -12.79 17.36 -15.84
N LYS A 57 -13.86 17.26 -16.64
CA LYS A 57 -14.12 18.20 -17.74
C LYS A 57 -14.22 19.66 -17.29
N ASP A 58 -14.69 19.89 -16.06
CA ASP A 58 -14.88 21.24 -15.50
C ASP A 58 -13.61 21.84 -14.86
N GLY A 59 -12.43 21.30 -15.19
CA GLY A 59 -11.14 21.76 -14.67
C GLY A 59 -10.79 21.28 -13.26
N GLY A 60 -11.69 20.56 -12.59
CA GLY A 60 -11.43 19.94 -11.29
C GLY A 60 -10.50 18.73 -11.34
N ILE A 61 -10.02 18.28 -10.17
CA ILE A 61 -9.27 17.04 -10.02
C ILE A 61 -10.08 16.09 -9.13
N LEU A 62 -10.45 14.94 -9.67
CA LEU A 62 -10.96 13.82 -8.89
C LEU A 62 -9.76 13.06 -8.34
N LYS A 63 -9.63 12.97 -7.01
CA LYS A 63 -8.67 12.08 -6.36
C LYS A 63 -9.40 10.89 -5.76
N LYS A 64 -8.81 9.72 -5.84
CA LYS A 64 -9.33 8.51 -5.20
C LYS A 64 -8.18 7.71 -4.63
N VAL A 65 -8.44 7.16 -3.45
CA VAL A 65 -7.56 6.18 -2.83
C VAL A 65 -8.27 4.83 -2.81
N CYS A 66 -7.55 3.78 -3.15
CA CYS A 66 -7.99 2.41 -2.91
C CYS A 66 -6.88 1.60 -2.25
N THR A 67 -7.29 0.68 -1.40
CA THR A 67 -6.37 -0.26 -0.75
C THR A 67 -6.66 -1.64 -1.29
N LEU A 68 -5.61 -2.32 -1.75
CA LEU A 68 -5.66 -3.68 -2.28
C LEU A 68 -4.81 -4.55 -1.36
N HIS A 69 -5.23 -5.78 -1.05
CA HIS A 69 -4.34 -6.77 -0.45
C HIS A 69 -3.85 -7.73 -1.53
N LEU A 70 -2.62 -8.21 -1.38
CA LEU A 70 -2.09 -9.29 -2.20
C LEU A 70 -2.56 -10.63 -1.65
N ASP A 71 -3.46 -11.29 -2.38
CA ASP A 71 -3.87 -12.66 -2.12
C ASP A 71 -2.92 -13.62 -2.86
N MET A 72 -2.09 -14.34 -2.08
CA MET A 72 -1.15 -15.34 -2.60
C MET A 72 -1.72 -16.76 -2.61
N SER A 73 -3.00 -16.95 -2.24
CA SER A 73 -3.64 -18.27 -2.24
C SER A 73 -3.94 -18.79 -3.66
N SER A 74 -4.09 -17.88 -4.64
CA SER A 74 -4.27 -18.23 -6.04
C SER A 74 -2.96 -18.19 -6.84
N LYS A 75 -2.93 -18.88 -7.98
CA LYS A 75 -1.86 -18.80 -8.99
C LYS A 75 -2.46 -18.39 -10.34
N PRO A 76 -2.15 -17.19 -10.89
CA PRO A 76 -1.29 -16.15 -10.30
C PRO A 76 -1.89 -15.54 -9.02
N ALA A 77 -1.06 -14.86 -8.22
CA ALA A 77 -1.51 -14.12 -7.05
C ALA A 77 -2.44 -12.98 -7.49
N LYS A 78 -3.36 -12.53 -6.64
CA LYS A 78 -4.38 -11.55 -7.02
C LYS A 78 -4.32 -10.30 -6.14
N TRP A 79 -4.46 -9.14 -6.76
CA TRP A 79 -4.80 -7.94 -6.02
C TRP A 79 -6.30 -7.89 -5.77
N VAL A 80 -6.70 -7.85 -4.51
CA VAL A 80 -8.12 -7.82 -4.13
C VAL A 80 -8.40 -6.58 -3.30
N VAL A 81 -9.51 -5.89 -3.60
CA VAL A 81 -9.92 -4.69 -2.87
C VAL A 81 -10.11 -5.02 -1.40
N LYS A 82 -9.37 -4.32 -0.53
CA LYS A 82 -9.49 -4.43 0.92
C LYS A 82 -10.35 -3.27 1.42
N LYS A 83 -11.59 -3.57 1.80
CA LYS A 83 -12.54 -2.59 2.35
C LYS A 83 -12.44 -2.42 3.87
N LYS A 84 -11.76 -3.33 4.56
CA LYS A 84 -11.57 -3.26 6.01
C LYS A 84 -10.16 -3.66 6.41
N LEU A 85 -9.52 -2.89 7.28
CA LEU A 85 -8.25 -3.21 7.94
C LEU A 85 -8.45 -3.74 9.36
N GLY A 86 -9.68 -3.73 9.89
CA GLY A 86 -9.94 -4.13 11.27
C GLY A 86 -9.30 -3.15 12.25
N SER A 87 -8.59 -3.64 13.26
CA SER A 87 -7.89 -2.83 14.26
C SER A 87 -6.63 -2.11 13.75
N TRP A 88 -6.35 -2.17 12.45
CA TRP A 88 -5.18 -1.56 11.85
C TRP A 88 -5.51 -0.21 11.20
N ALA A 89 -4.53 0.69 11.22
CA ALA A 89 -4.47 1.88 10.38
C ALA A 89 -3.25 1.82 9.47
N ALA A 90 -3.39 2.36 8.27
CA ALA A 90 -2.30 2.53 7.32
C ALA A 90 -1.97 4.02 7.16
N PHE A 91 -0.72 4.32 6.83
CA PHE A 91 -0.21 5.66 6.63
C PHE A 91 0.50 5.72 5.29
N ALA A 92 0.16 6.72 4.49
CA ALA A 92 0.81 7.01 3.22
C ALA A 92 0.87 8.52 3.02
N GLY A 93 1.69 8.99 2.08
CA GLY A 93 1.72 10.42 1.79
C GLY A 93 2.26 10.73 0.41
N CYS A 94 1.90 11.92 -0.08
CA CYS A 94 2.26 12.42 -1.39
C CYS A 94 3.78 12.64 -1.54
N ASP A 95 4.49 12.94 -0.44
CA ASP A 95 5.95 12.99 -0.47
C ASP A 95 6.53 11.61 -0.76
N ARG A 96 7.40 11.57 -1.77
CA ARG A 96 8.04 10.38 -2.30
C ARG A 96 9.04 9.76 -1.32
N LYS A 97 9.53 10.53 -0.36
CA LYS A 97 10.40 10.04 0.74
C LYS A 97 9.60 9.35 1.84
N ASN A 98 8.27 9.50 1.86
CA ASN A 98 7.46 8.91 2.89
C ASN A 98 7.47 7.39 2.75
N MET A 99 7.96 6.75 3.80
CA MET A 99 7.82 5.33 3.99
C MET A 99 6.40 5.09 4.51
N PRO A 100 5.50 4.48 3.72
CA PRO A 100 4.21 4.08 4.25
C PRO A 100 4.40 3.12 5.42
N LEU A 101 3.51 3.14 6.39
CA LEU A 101 3.58 2.27 7.56
C LEU A 101 2.19 1.87 7.99
N SER A 102 2.09 0.87 8.86
CA SER A 102 0.84 0.48 9.50
C SER A 102 1.01 0.48 11.01
N ASN A 103 -0.11 0.64 11.72
CA ASN A 103 -0.15 0.60 13.18
C ASN A 103 -1.41 -0.17 13.63
N MET A 104 -1.23 -1.09 14.58
CA MET A 104 -2.32 -1.82 15.21
C MET A 104 -2.82 -1.07 16.45
N ASN A 105 -4.14 -0.97 16.60
CA ASN A 105 -4.83 -0.26 17.69
C ASN A 105 -4.42 1.22 17.81
N PRO A 106 -4.61 2.01 16.73
CA PRO A 106 -4.27 3.44 16.72
C PRO A 106 -5.03 4.27 17.77
N GLU A 107 -6.11 3.76 18.34
CA GLU A 107 -6.86 4.37 19.45
C GLU A 107 -5.97 4.65 20.67
N ARG A 108 -4.88 3.90 20.84
CA ARG A 108 -3.91 4.11 21.93
C ARG A 108 -3.26 5.50 21.94
N TRP A 109 -3.23 6.17 20.80
CA TRP A 109 -2.75 7.55 20.66
C TRP A 109 -3.86 8.52 20.22
N GLY A 110 -5.13 8.11 20.30
CA GLY A 110 -6.28 8.90 19.86
C GLY A 110 -6.58 8.81 18.36
N GLY A 111 -5.96 7.86 17.66
CA GLY A 111 -6.24 7.55 16.26
C GLY A 111 -7.51 6.72 16.07
N ARG A 112 -7.74 6.28 14.83
CA ARG A 112 -8.90 5.50 14.39
C ARG A 112 -8.43 4.27 13.64
N SER A 113 -8.92 3.10 14.06
CA SER A 113 -8.79 1.86 13.31
C SER A 113 -9.49 1.96 11.96
N ASN A 114 -9.27 0.94 11.13
CA ASN A 114 -9.87 0.85 9.81
C ASN A 114 -9.65 2.09 8.92
N SER A 115 -8.55 2.81 9.13
CA SER A 115 -8.33 4.13 8.55
C SER A 115 -7.03 4.19 7.76
N LEU A 116 -7.06 4.96 6.68
CA LEU A 116 -5.87 5.41 5.96
C LEU A 116 -5.62 6.88 6.28
N TYR A 117 -4.48 7.13 6.93
CA TYR A 117 -3.95 8.46 7.14
C TYR A 117 -3.12 8.87 5.92
N TYR A 118 -3.60 9.87 5.19
CA TYR A 118 -2.97 10.36 3.97
C TYR A 118 -2.44 11.79 4.16
N ALA A 119 -1.12 11.92 4.13
CA ALA A 119 -0.45 13.21 4.15
C ALA A 119 -0.33 13.77 2.72
N GLU A 120 -1.14 14.77 2.38
CA GLU A 120 -0.97 15.54 1.14
C GLU A 120 0.32 16.38 1.18
N SER A 121 0.75 16.91 0.03
CA SER A 121 1.93 17.79 -0.07
C SER A 121 1.80 19.06 0.78
N SER A 122 0.58 19.46 1.09
CA SER A 122 0.24 20.57 1.97
C SER A 122 -0.97 20.19 2.82
N PRO A 123 -1.11 20.73 4.05
CA PRO A 123 -2.33 20.60 4.82
C PRO A 123 -3.58 21.06 4.04
N PRO A 124 -4.78 20.55 4.38
CA PRO A 124 -5.04 19.61 5.47
C PRO A 124 -4.70 18.16 5.09
N TRP A 125 -4.11 17.43 6.05
CA TRP A 125 -3.96 15.98 5.94
C TRP A 125 -5.32 15.30 6.11
N ARG A 126 -5.51 14.15 5.47
CA ARG A 126 -6.81 13.47 5.41
C ARG A 126 -6.76 12.12 6.10
N VAL A 127 -7.89 11.76 6.68
CA VAL A 127 -8.14 10.40 7.19
C VAL A 127 -9.28 9.82 6.36
N HIS A 128 -9.03 8.68 5.73
CA HIS A 128 -10.01 7.95 4.93
C HIS A 128 -10.39 6.68 5.69
N GLU A 129 -11.64 6.60 6.14
CA GLU A 129 -12.18 5.35 6.68
C GLU A 129 -12.48 4.37 5.54
N LEU A 130 -12.05 3.12 5.69
CA LEU A 130 -12.03 2.16 4.57
C LEU A 130 -13.40 1.49 4.33
N ASP A 131 -14.26 1.44 5.34
CA ASP A 131 -15.60 0.83 5.30
C ASP A 131 -16.76 1.84 5.26
N SER A 132 -16.42 3.12 5.19
CA SER A 132 -17.37 4.20 5.03
C SER A 132 -18.27 3.90 3.81
N ALA A 133 -19.53 3.55 4.08
CA ALA A 133 -20.59 3.46 3.08
C ALA A 133 -20.84 4.82 2.38
N HIS A 134 -20.28 5.89 2.95
CA HIS A 134 -19.96 7.08 2.19
C HIS A 134 -18.89 6.73 1.18
N ASP A 135 -19.36 6.52 -0.04
CA ASP A 135 -18.61 6.70 -1.25
C ASP A 135 -17.51 7.78 -1.08
N PRO A 136 -16.22 7.39 -0.90
CA PRO A 136 -15.14 8.37 -0.80
C PRO A 136 -14.91 9.09 -2.15
N TRP A 137 -15.70 8.76 -3.17
CA TRP A 137 -15.71 9.29 -4.54
C TRP A 137 -16.56 10.57 -4.68
N GLY A 138 -17.19 11.09 -3.62
CA GLY A 138 -18.00 12.32 -3.64
C GLY A 138 -17.24 13.65 -3.40
N ALA A 139 -16.06 13.62 -2.77
CA ALA A 139 -15.33 14.85 -2.46
C ALA A 139 -14.39 15.25 -3.61
N SER A 140 -14.93 15.99 -4.59
CA SER A 140 -14.10 16.69 -5.59
C SER A 140 -13.07 17.59 -4.88
N ILE A 141 -11.77 17.39 -5.14
CA ILE A 141 -10.73 18.27 -4.60
C ILE A 141 -10.39 19.29 -5.69
N ARG A 142 -10.72 20.56 -5.45
CA ARG A 142 -10.49 21.65 -6.40
C ARG A 142 -9.03 22.15 -6.46
N GLN A 143 -8.14 21.67 -5.61
CA GLN A 143 -6.75 22.12 -5.63
C GLN A 143 -5.78 21.00 -5.26
N CYS A 144 -4.89 20.63 -6.18
CA CYS A 144 -3.62 20.03 -5.83
C CYS A 144 -2.61 20.35 -6.92
N VAL A 145 -1.49 20.96 -6.53
CA VAL A 145 -0.33 21.12 -7.40
C VAL A 145 0.28 19.73 -7.60
N ILE A 146 0.24 19.22 -8.83
CA ILE A 146 0.83 17.93 -9.18
C ILE A 146 2.32 18.16 -9.41
N TYR A 147 3.16 17.76 -8.47
CA TYR A 147 4.61 17.69 -8.71
C TYR A 147 4.91 16.43 -9.50
N TRP A 148 5.35 16.62 -10.75
CA TRP A 148 5.87 15.58 -11.63
C TRP A 148 7.28 15.16 -11.19
N GLY A 149 7.57 13.87 -11.30
CA GLY A 149 8.86 13.31 -10.93
C GLY A 149 8.79 11.79 -10.88
N HIS A 150 9.16 11.18 -11.99
CA HIS A 150 9.33 9.73 -12.16
C HIS A 150 10.69 9.31 -11.62
N TYR A 151 10.87 9.26 -10.29
CA TYR A 151 12.14 8.81 -9.72
C TYR A 151 11.91 7.95 -8.46
N MET A 152 12.89 7.07 -8.24
CA MET A 152 12.85 5.80 -7.49
C MET A 152 12.10 5.87 -6.15
N LYS A 153 11.22 4.89 -5.91
CA LYS A 153 10.66 4.63 -4.59
C LYS A 153 11.72 3.92 -3.73
N PRO A 154 11.81 4.18 -2.42
CA PRO A 154 12.72 3.44 -1.55
C PRO A 154 12.51 1.93 -1.73
N LEU A 155 13.61 1.17 -1.79
CA LEU A 155 13.56 -0.28 -1.87
C LEU A 155 12.95 -0.81 -0.57
N TRP A 156 11.80 -1.46 -0.70
CA TRP A 156 11.15 -2.18 0.39
C TRP A 156 11.79 -3.56 0.52
N VAL A 157 12.45 -3.82 1.64
CA VAL A 157 12.85 -5.16 2.06
C VAL A 157 12.00 -5.51 3.28
N TYR A 158 11.08 -6.46 3.13
CA TYR A 158 10.36 -7.04 4.25
C TYR A 158 11.11 -8.32 4.66
N PRO A 159 11.84 -8.33 5.78
CA PRO A 159 12.58 -9.51 6.19
C PRO A 159 11.59 -10.56 6.71
N SER A 160 11.52 -11.70 6.02
CA SER A 160 10.87 -12.91 6.56
C SER A 160 11.48 -13.35 7.90
N MET A 161 12.75 -12.97 8.16
CA MET A 161 13.49 -13.27 9.40
C MET A 161 12.90 -12.66 10.69
N LEU A 162 11.97 -11.71 10.62
CA LEU A 162 11.34 -11.15 11.84
C LEU A 162 10.19 -12.01 12.37
N TYR A 163 9.81 -13.08 11.65
CA TYR A 163 8.74 -14.01 12.03
C TYR A 163 9.14 -15.49 11.90
N SER A 164 10.42 -15.78 11.60
CA SER A 164 10.92 -17.14 11.79
C SER A 164 11.08 -17.34 13.29
N ASP A 165 10.08 -17.96 13.91
CA ASP A 165 10.17 -18.47 15.28
C ASP A 165 11.54 -19.11 15.49
N GLY A 166 12.20 -18.72 16.57
CA GLY A 166 13.42 -19.37 17.03
C GLY A 166 13.15 -20.84 17.32
N ALA A 167 13.26 -21.68 16.30
CA ALA A 167 13.41 -23.12 16.45
C ALA A 167 14.88 -23.44 16.16
N SER A 168 15.71 -23.16 17.15
CA SER A 168 16.94 -23.91 17.35
C SER A 168 16.57 -25.38 17.51
N ASP A 169 16.76 -26.19 16.47
CA ASP A 169 16.83 -27.64 16.64
C ASP A 169 18.26 -28.09 16.35
N HIS A 170 19.03 -28.19 17.43
CA HIS A 170 20.28 -28.93 17.43
C HIS A 170 19.95 -30.42 17.27
N ARG A 171 20.04 -30.94 16.05
CA ARG A 171 20.33 -32.36 15.85
C ARG A 171 21.76 -32.52 15.34
N VAL A 172 22.64 -32.73 16.32
CA VAL A 172 23.95 -33.34 16.12
C VAL A 172 23.71 -34.77 15.64
N GLU A 173 24.25 -35.09 14.47
CA GLU A 173 24.43 -36.46 14.00
C GLU A 173 25.34 -37.23 14.97
N ARG A 174 24.88 -38.39 15.44
CA ARG A 174 25.67 -39.62 15.59
C ARG A 174 24.77 -40.83 15.42
#